data_AF-A0A0Q4TSW5-F1
#
_entry.id   AF-A0A0Q4TSW5-F1
#
_cell.length_a   1.000
_cell.length_b   1.000
_cell.length_c   1.000
_cell.angle_alpha   90.00
_cell.angle_beta   90.00
_cell.angle_gamma   90.00
#
_symmetry.space_group_name_H-M   'P 1'
#
loop_
_entity.id
_entity.type
_entity.pdbx_description
1 polymer ?
#
loop_
_entity_poly.entity_id
_entity_poly.type
_entity_poly.pdbx_seq_one_letter_code
_entity_poly.pdbx_strand_id
1 'polypeptide(L)'
;MRHLFAFLSAAAVLFATPSAWAQCSVSSDAGAVAKPVDASVQADADLIVSMSMMPKLMHIDYANAAKQKPACDLGAFDTGSASYQLYGDDKAGRLRIAQPAHKGEPIARIVAVTNILKAIEASKQGRPAPVEGYLLATMTKAEFIGWKYYTGLPDPATLKRDMAEALKGGATPIFRNGADGKTAIFVPKG
;
A
#
# COMPACT_ATOMS: atom_id res chain seq x y z
N MET A 1 33.42 -2.95 72.17
CA MET A 1 32.62 -1.78 71.76
C MET A 1 32.63 -1.69 70.23
N ARG A 2 31.43 -1.60 69.63
CA ARG A 2 31.07 -1.03 68.31
C ARG A 2 31.41 -1.86 67.05
N HIS A 3 30.45 -2.67 66.57
CA HIS A 3 29.45 -2.44 65.48
C HIS A 3 30.02 -2.76 64.08
N LEU A 4 29.75 -3.95 63.53
CA LEU A 4 28.68 -4.24 62.55
C LEU A 4 28.55 -3.17 61.46
N PHE A 5 28.93 -3.50 60.22
CA PHE A 5 28.12 -3.18 59.02
C PHE A 5 28.45 -4.17 57.89
N ALA A 6 27.42 -4.92 57.50
CA ALA A 6 27.38 -5.77 56.32
C ALA A 6 27.16 -4.91 55.07
N PHE A 7 27.81 -5.25 53.97
CA PHE A 7 27.39 -4.84 52.64
C PHE A 7 27.46 -6.05 51.71
N LEU A 8 26.34 -6.76 51.61
CA LEU A 8 26.08 -7.66 50.48
C LEU A 8 25.75 -6.78 49.27
N SER A 9 26.69 -6.65 48.33
CA SER A 9 26.42 -6.07 47.02
C SER A 9 25.62 -7.07 46.19
N ALA A 10 24.30 -6.89 46.16
CA ALA A 10 23.42 -7.58 45.22
C ALA A 10 23.72 -7.10 43.80
N ALA A 11 24.29 -7.97 42.97
CA ALA A 11 24.45 -7.75 41.54
C ALA A 11 23.06 -7.78 40.88
N ALA A 12 22.52 -6.61 40.57
CA ALA A 12 21.33 -6.48 39.74
C ALA A 12 21.70 -6.87 38.30
N VAL A 13 21.42 -8.13 37.94
CA VAL A 13 21.44 -8.57 36.54
C VAL A 13 20.26 -7.88 35.85
N LEU A 14 20.56 -6.80 35.14
CA LEU A 14 19.64 -6.17 34.20
C LEU A 14 19.36 -7.18 33.09
N PHE A 15 18.28 -7.96 33.24
CA PHE A 15 17.68 -8.66 32.12
C PHE A 15 17.16 -7.60 31.15
N ALA A 16 17.97 -7.28 30.15
CA ALA A 16 17.51 -6.63 28.94
C ALA A 16 16.47 -7.57 28.32
N THR A 17 15.19 -7.29 28.57
CA THR A 17 14.12 -7.93 27.82
C THR A 17 14.35 -7.55 26.35
N PRO A 18 14.56 -8.51 25.43
CA PRO A 18 14.58 -8.19 24.03
C PRO A 18 13.22 -7.56 23.74
N SER A 19 13.23 -6.29 23.32
CA SER A 19 12.08 -5.65 22.72
C SER A 19 11.52 -6.64 21.72
N ALA A 20 10.25 -7.03 21.86
CA ALA A 20 9.59 -7.88 20.92
C ALA A 20 9.62 -7.16 19.56
N TRP A 21 10.60 -7.49 18.73
CA TRP A 21 10.62 -7.11 17.33
C TRP A 21 9.35 -7.72 16.76
N ALA A 22 8.36 -6.88 16.46
CA ALA A 22 7.18 -7.34 15.74
C ALA A 22 7.70 -8.09 14.52
N GLN A 23 7.47 -9.41 14.47
CA GLN A 23 7.93 -10.22 13.35
C GLN A 23 7.34 -9.63 12.08
N CYS A 24 8.20 -9.04 11.27
CA CYS A 24 7.76 -8.37 10.09
C CYS A 24 7.34 -9.37 9.03
N SER A 25 6.03 -9.62 8.95
CA SER A 25 5.43 -10.43 7.91
C SER A 25 5.26 -9.57 6.66
N VAL A 26 6.31 -9.54 5.84
CA VAL A 26 6.31 -8.90 4.53
C VAL A 26 6.94 -9.85 3.54
N SER A 27 6.15 -10.23 2.54
CA SER A 27 6.50 -11.11 1.43
C SER A 27 6.15 -10.45 0.11
N SER A 28 6.87 -10.86 -0.93
CA SER A 28 6.59 -10.54 -2.33
C SER A 28 6.16 -11.82 -3.04
N ASP A 29 5.31 -11.70 -4.05
CA ASP A 29 4.92 -12.85 -4.85
C ASP A 29 5.97 -13.13 -5.93
N ALA A 30 6.41 -14.38 -6.03
CA ALA A 30 7.32 -14.79 -7.10
C ALA A 30 6.66 -14.56 -8.47
N GLY A 31 7.34 -13.85 -9.36
CA GLY A 31 6.79 -13.50 -10.68
C GLY A 31 5.77 -12.35 -10.68
N ALA A 32 5.67 -11.58 -9.59
CA ALA A 32 4.91 -10.33 -9.59
C ALA A 32 5.47 -9.37 -10.66
N VAL A 33 4.65 -9.06 -11.66
CA VAL A 33 5.02 -8.18 -12.76
C VAL A 33 3.95 -7.14 -13.01
N ALA A 34 4.36 -5.94 -13.43
CA ALA A 34 3.44 -4.95 -13.93
C ALA A 34 2.86 -5.45 -15.25
N LYS A 35 1.53 -5.55 -15.33
CA LYS A 35 0.80 -5.94 -16.53
C LYS A 35 0.17 -4.67 -17.15
N PRO A 36 0.48 -4.36 -18.42
CA PRO A 36 -0.30 -3.39 -19.19
C PRO A 36 -1.76 -3.84 -19.29
N VAL A 37 -2.69 -2.92 -19.07
CA VAL A 37 -4.13 -3.16 -19.18
C VAL A 37 -4.66 -2.58 -20.48
N ASP A 38 -5.49 -3.33 -21.18
CA ASP A 38 -6.04 -2.98 -22.49
C ASP A 38 -7.56 -2.86 -22.42
N ALA A 39 -8.11 -1.67 -22.70
CA ALA A 39 -9.56 -1.46 -22.65
C ALA A 39 -10.34 -2.17 -23.78
N SER A 40 -9.65 -2.67 -24.81
CA SER A 40 -10.28 -3.48 -25.87
C SER A 40 -10.54 -4.93 -25.44
N VAL A 41 -9.84 -5.40 -24.40
CA VAL A 41 -10.02 -6.74 -23.84
C VAL A 41 -11.06 -6.66 -22.72
N GLN A 42 -12.20 -7.36 -22.86
CA GLN A 42 -13.32 -7.27 -21.91
C GLN A 42 -12.90 -7.50 -20.44
N ALA A 43 -12.05 -8.49 -20.18
CA ALA A 43 -11.57 -8.78 -18.83
C ALA A 43 -10.75 -7.61 -18.23
N ASP A 44 -9.96 -6.94 -19.05
CA ASP A 44 -9.16 -5.78 -18.63
C ASP A 44 -10.02 -4.52 -18.52
N ALA A 45 -11.04 -4.37 -19.37
CA ALA A 45 -12.06 -3.33 -19.23
C ALA A 45 -12.81 -3.45 -17.89
N ASP A 46 -13.26 -4.64 -17.52
CA ASP A 46 -13.92 -4.91 -16.23
C ASP A 46 -12.96 -4.64 -15.05
N LEU A 47 -11.68 -4.97 -15.21
CA LEU A 47 -10.63 -4.69 -14.24
C LEU A 47 -10.43 -3.18 -14.07
N ILE A 48 -10.35 -2.41 -15.16
CA ILE A 48 -10.21 -0.95 -15.14
C ILE A 48 -11.39 -0.31 -14.43
N VAL A 49 -12.62 -0.74 -14.74
CA VAL A 49 -13.83 -0.28 -14.06
C VAL A 49 -13.74 -0.59 -12.56
N SER A 50 -13.41 -1.83 -12.20
CA SER A 50 -13.27 -2.27 -10.81
C SER A 50 -12.25 -1.42 -10.05
N MET A 51 -11.05 -1.22 -10.62
CA MET A 51 -9.99 -0.39 -10.05
C MET A 51 -10.43 1.06 -9.86
N SER A 52 -11.16 1.63 -10.82
CA SER A 52 -11.60 3.02 -10.78
C SER A 52 -12.72 3.29 -9.77
N MET A 53 -13.59 2.32 -9.54
CA MET A 53 -14.72 2.42 -8.60
C MET A 53 -14.34 2.05 -7.16
N MET A 54 -13.36 1.16 -6.99
CA MET A 54 -12.93 0.63 -5.69
C MET A 54 -12.65 1.71 -4.63
N PRO A 55 -11.99 2.85 -4.93
CA PRO A 55 -11.76 3.87 -3.91
C PRO A 55 -13.04 4.40 -3.28
N LYS A 56 -14.11 4.56 -4.08
CA LYS A 56 -15.43 5.01 -3.63
C LYS A 56 -16.13 3.91 -2.82
N LEU A 57 -16.07 2.66 -3.28
CA LEU A 57 -16.74 1.52 -2.64
C LEU A 57 -16.11 1.12 -1.30
N MET A 58 -14.79 1.25 -1.20
CA MET A 58 -14.00 0.83 -0.04
C MET A 58 -13.63 1.99 0.89
N HIS A 59 -14.16 3.19 0.63
CA HIS A 59 -13.82 4.43 1.36
C HIS A 59 -12.31 4.64 1.50
N ILE A 60 -11.59 4.40 0.40
CA ILE A 60 -10.15 4.63 0.32
C ILE A 60 -9.93 6.12 0.05
N ASP A 61 -9.68 6.85 1.13
CA ASP A 61 -9.39 8.27 1.08
C ASP A 61 -8.06 8.62 1.76
N TYR A 62 -7.62 9.85 1.51
CA TYR A 62 -6.39 10.39 2.06
C TYR A 62 -6.37 10.41 3.59
N ALA A 63 -7.48 10.76 4.24
CA ALA A 63 -7.52 10.91 5.69
C ALA A 63 -7.34 9.57 6.41
N ASN A 64 -7.92 8.50 5.86
CA ASN A 64 -7.75 7.13 6.33
C ASN A 64 -6.32 6.65 6.04
N ALA A 65 -5.81 6.87 4.82
CA ALA A 65 -4.45 6.46 4.45
C ALA A 65 -3.38 7.18 5.29
N ALA A 66 -3.51 8.48 5.53
CA ALA A 66 -2.54 9.28 6.30
C ALA A 66 -2.42 8.85 7.77
N LYS A 67 -3.44 8.17 8.31
CA LYS A 67 -3.43 7.63 9.68
C LYS A 67 -2.85 6.22 9.75
N GLN A 68 -2.75 5.51 8.62
CA GLN A 68 -2.24 4.15 8.57
C GLN A 68 -0.72 4.12 8.64
N LYS A 69 -0.18 3.51 9.69
CA LYS A 69 1.24 3.17 9.81
C LYS A 69 1.37 1.68 10.11
N PRO A 70 1.44 0.83 9.07
CA PRO A 70 1.71 -0.59 9.24
C PRO A 70 2.98 -0.84 10.06
N ALA A 71 3.02 -1.99 10.74
CA ALA A 71 4.08 -2.29 11.70
C ALA A 71 5.47 -2.39 11.06
N CYS A 72 5.57 -2.77 9.78
CA CYS A 72 6.87 -2.99 9.15
C CYS A 72 7.34 -1.79 8.36
N ASP A 73 8.48 -1.28 8.78
CA ASP A 73 9.27 -0.35 8.01
C ASP A 73 10.03 -1.10 6.89
N LEU A 74 9.79 -0.70 5.65
CA LEU A 74 10.42 -1.25 4.44
C LEU A 74 11.47 -0.29 3.85
N GLY A 75 11.82 0.77 4.59
CA GLY A 75 12.82 1.76 4.28
C GLY A 75 12.29 2.96 3.49
N ALA A 76 13.13 3.98 3.40
CA ALA A 76 12.81 5.25 2.76
C ALA A 76 13.11 5.26 1.25
N PHE A 77 12.58 6.27 0.55
CA PHE A 77 12.93 6.67 -0.81
C PHE A 77 12.59 8.14 -1.08
N ASP A 78 13.23 8.73 -2.08
CA ASP A 78 13.02 10.13 -2.47
C ASP A 78 12.42 10.27 -3.87
N THR A 79 11.59 11.29 -4.06
CA THR A 79 11.06 11.70 -5.37
C THR A 79 11.82 12.90 -5.94
N GLY A 80 12.87 13.37 -5.27
CA GLY A 80 13.59 14.60 -5.59
C GLY A 80 12.93 15.86 -5.03
N SER A 81 11.59 15.89 -4.91
CA SER A 81 10.85 16.97 -4.28
C SER A 81 10.39 16.67 -2.85
N ALA A 82 10.29 15.39 -2.48
CA ALA A 82 9.84 14.94 -1.17
C ALA A 82 10.48 13.58 -0.81
N SER A 83 10.54 13.31 0.49
CA SER A 83 11.03 12.05 1.07
C SER A 83 9.86 11.23 1.62
N TYR A 84 9.94 9.92 1.44
CA TYR A 84 8.87 8.98 1.78
C TYR A 84 9.40 7.80 2.59
N GLN A 85 8.58 7.33 3.54
CA GLN A 85 8.80 6.07 4.24
C GLN A 85 7.82 5.02 3.72
N LEU A 86 8.33 3.90 3.21
CA LEU A 86 7.50 2.77 2.82
C LEU A 86 7.24 1.88 4.03
N TYR A 87 5.96 1.61 4.30
CA TYR A 87 5.52 0.67 5.31
C TYR A 87 4.76 -0.50 4.69
N GLY A 88 4.74 -1.64 5.38
CA GLY A 88 3.95 -2.79 4.98
C GLY A 88 3.50 -3.67 6.14
N ASP A 89 2.52 -4.53 5.89
CA ASP A 89 2.10 -5.60 6.80
C ASP A 89 1.22 -6.60 6.03
N ASP A 90 1.67 -7.85 5.94
CA ASP A 90 0.92 -8.93 5.29
C ASP A 90 -0.23 -9.45 6.15
N LYS A 91 -0.11 -9.41 7.48
CA LYS A 91 -1.21 -9.79 8.38
C LYS A 91 -2.33 -8.77 8.35
N ALA A 92 -2.03 -7.52 8.00
CA ALA A 92 -3.01 -6.46 7.74
C ALA A 92 -3.49 -6.43 6.26
N GLY A 93 -3.60 -7.59 5.61
CA GLY A 93 -4.15 -7.69 4.26
C GLY A 93 -3.17 -7.29 3.16
N ARG A 94 -1.86 -7.55 3.35
CA ARG A 94 -0.80 -7.27 2.36
C ARG A 94 -0.73 -5.79 1.96
N LEU A 95 -0.91 -4.92 2.96
CA LEU A 95 -0.86 -3.48 2.79
C LEU A 95 0.57 -3.03 2.47
N ARG A 96 0.72 -2.09 1.54
CA ARG A 96 1.94 -1.32 1.31
C ARG A 96 1.56 0.15 1.16
N ILE A 97 2.19 1.04 1.92
CA ILE A 97 1.86 2.46 1.93
C ILE A 97 3.13 3.29 2.14
N ALA A 98 3.37 4.22 1.22
CA ALA A 98 4.42 5.21 1.32
C ALA A 98 3.86 6.49 1.93
N GLN A 99 4.27 6.80 3.16
CA GLN A 99 3.89 8.02 3.85
C GLN A 99 4.91 9.13 3.54
N PRO A 100 4.47 10.34 3.18
CA PRO A 100 5.37 11.48 3.01
C PRO A 100 5.93 11.95 4.37
N ALA A 101 7.11 12.57 4.33
CA ALA A 101 7.68 13.24 5.49
C ALA A 101 6.83 14.44 5.95
N HIS A 102 6.15 15.13 5.01
CA HIS A 102 5.34 16.30 5.32
C HIS A 102 3.83 16.04 5.15
N LYS A 103 3.04 16.57 6.10
CA LYS A 103 1.57 16.46 6.06
C LYS A 103 1.02 17.21 4.85
N GLY A 104 0.06 16.60 4.16
CA GLY A 104 -0.61 17.19 3.00
C GLY A 104 -0.01 16.81 1.66
N GLU A 105 1.21 16.25 1.64
CA GLU A 105 1.81 15.67 0.44
C GLU A 105 1.05 14.40 0.00
N PRO A 106 1.12 14.04 -1.30
CA PRO A 106 0.47 12.84 -1.81
C PRO A 106 0.97 11.58 -1.12
N ILE A 107 0.08 10.59 -0.96
CA ILE A 107 0.42 9.25 -0.44
C ILE A 107 0.41 8.27 -1.61
N ALA A 108 1.41 7.38 -1.71
CA ALA A 108 1.35 6.23 -2.60
C ALA A 108 0.98 4.97 -1.81
N ARG A 109 0.16 4.09 -2.39
CA ARG A 109 -0.19 2.82 -1.77
C ARG A 109 -0.43 1.74 -2.80
N ILE A 110 -0.32 0.50 -2.32
CA ILE A 110 -0.87 -0.66 -3.00
C ILE A 110 -2.30 -0.91 -2.51
N VAL A 111 -3.19 -1.23 -3.44
CA VAL A 111 -4.56 -1.65 -3.18
C VAL A 111 -4.77 -3.01 -3.81
N ALA A 112 -5.22 -3.99 -3.03
CA ALA A 112 -5.65 -5.27 -3.57
C ALA A 112 -6.87 -5.06 -4.47
N VAL A 113 -6.81 -5.57 -5.69
CA VAL A 113 -7.87 -5.41 -6.69
C VAL A 113 -8.71 -6.66 -6.71
N THR A 114 -10.01 -6.47 -6.61
CA THR A 114 -11.00 -7.51 -6.82
C THR A 114 -11.89 -7.08 -7.98
N ASN A 115 -12.15 -8.00 -8.92
CA ASN A 115 -13.14 -7.76 -9.96
C ASN A 115 -14.53 -7.63 -9.33
N ILE A 116 -15.21 -6.51 -9.57
CA ILE A 116 -16.47 -6.19 -8.89
C ILE A 116 -17.58 -7.20 -9.23
N LEU A 117 -17.61 -7.72 -10.46
CA LEU A 117 -18.59 -8.73 -10.88
C LEU A 117 -18.35 -10.05 -10.14
N LYS A 118 -17.07 -10.45 -10.01
CA LYS A 118 -16.71 -11.63 -9.22
C LYS A 118 -16.96 -11.42 -7.72
N ALA A 119 -16.82 -10.21 -7.22
CA ALA A 119 -17.13 -9.88 -5.83
C ALA A 119 -18.62 -10.02 -5.54
N ILE A 120 -19.48 -9.53 -6.44
CA ILE A 120 -20.93 -9.69 -6.36
C ILE A 120 -21.29 -11.18 -6.37
N GLU A 121 -20.68 -11.97 -7.26
CA GLU A 121 -20.95 -13.40 -7.36
C GLU A 121 -20.49 -14.17 -6.12
N ALA A 122 -19.28 -13.90 -5.63
CA ALA A 122 -18.77 -14.50 -4.39
C ALA A 122 -19.66 -14.13 -3.18
N SER A 123 -20.15 -12.89 -3.12
CA SER A 123 -21.05 -12.42 -2.06
C SER A 123 -22.38 -13.19 -2.05
N LYS A 124 -22.99 -13.46 -3.22
CA LYS A 124 -24.20 -14.29 -3.31
C LYS A 124 -24.00 -15.70 -2.76
N GLN A 125 -22.77 -16.22 -2.84
CA GLN A 125 -22.39 -17.53 -2.35
C GLN A 125 -21.86 -17.50 -0.90
N GLY A 126 -21.87 -16.34 -0.23
CA GLY A 126 -21.34 -16.17 1.12
C GLY A 126 -19.82 -16.36 1.23
N ARG A 127 -19.07 -16.15 0.13
CA ARG A 127 -17.63 -16.37 0.05
C ARG A 127 -16.88 -15.06 -0.14
N PRO A 128 -15.63 -14.97 0.36
CA PRO A 128 -14.77 -13.83 0.06
C PRO A 128 -14.44 -13.82 -1.44
N ALA A 129 -14.40 -12.63 -2.01
CA ALA A 129 -14.00 -12.44 -3.39
C ALA A 129 -12.48 -12.63 -3.53
N PRO A 130 -12.00 -13.30 -4.59
CA PRO A 130 -10.57 -13.46 -4.80
C PRO A 130 -9.91 -12.11 -5.14
N VAL A 131 -8.67 -11.94 -4.67
CA VAL A 131 -7.79 -10.86 -5.14
C VAL A 131 -7.24 -11.25 -6.50
N GLU A 132 -7.43 -10.41 -7.51
CA GLU A 132 -6.93 -10.64 -8.86
C GLU A 132 -5.51 -10.11 -9.07
N GLY A 133 -5.14 -9.11 -8.28
CA GLY A 133 -3.85 -8.44 -8.37
C GLY A 133 -3.82 -7.20 -7.50
N TYR A 134 -2.91 -6.29 -7.84
CA TYR A 134 -2.58 -5.15 -7.00
C TYR A 134 -2.43 -3.88 -7.83
N LEU A 135 -3.11 -2.81 -7.40
CA LEU A 135 -3.03 -1.49 -8.02
C LEU A 135 -2.04 -0.63 -7.23
N LEU A 136 -1.04 -0.09 -7.92
CA LEU A 136 -0.32 1.10 -7.43
C LEU A 136 -1.17 2.33 -7.68
N ALA A 137 -1.51 3.03 -6.59
CA ALA A 137 -2.24 4.27 -6.64
C ALA A 137 -1.54 5.37 -5.84
N THR A 138 -1.76 6.62 -6.25
CA THR A 138 -1.47 7.80 -5.43
C THR A 138 -2.76 8.50 -5.08
N MET A 139 -2.78 9.18 -3.93
CA MET A 139 -3.91 9.99 -3.52
C MET A 139 -3.47 11.29 -2.86
N THR A 140 -4.28 12.30 -3.10
CA THR A 140 -4.28 13.57 -2.37
C THR A 140 -5.63 13.73 -1.69
N LYS A 141 -5.86 14.88 -1.04
CA LYS A 141 -7.21 15.22 -0.55
C LYS A 141 -8.25 15.38 -1.67
N ALA A 142 -7.80 15.63 -2.91
CA ALA A 142 -8.64 15.97 -4.04
C ALA A 142 -8.76 14.84 -5.07
N GLU A 143 -7.74 13.99 -5.16
CA GLU A 143 -7.62 13.03 -6.27
C GLU A 143 -7.24 11.64 -5.79
N PHE A 144 -7.71 10.63 -6.53
CA PHE A 144 -7.18 9.27 -6.47
C PHE A 144 -6.77 8.86 -7.88
N ILE A 145 -5.51 8.47 -8.07
CA ILE A 145 -4.93 8.15 -9.37
C ILE A 145 -4.40 6.72 -9.33
N GLY A 146 -4.83 5.87 -10.27
CA GLY A 146 -4.28 4.54 -10.46
C GLY A 146 -3.23 4.53 -11.56
N TRP A 147 -2.06 3.93 -11.32
CA TRP A 147 -0.89 4.03 -12.19
C TRP A 147 -0.47 2.72 -12.83
N LYS A 148 -0.30 1.66 -12.04
CA LYS A 148 0.18 0.36 -12.50
C LYS A 148 -0.65 -0.76 -11.89
N TYR A 149 -0.95 -1.78 -12.68
CA TYR A 149 -1.55 -3.01 -12.22
C TYR A 149 -0.49 -4.10 -12.17
N TYR A 150 -0.42 -4.83 -11.06
CA TYR A 150 0.47 -5.97 -10.90
C TYR A 150 -0.34 -7.26 -10.72
N THR A 151 0.14 -8.35 -11.31
CA THR A 151 -0.45 -9.69 -11.16
C THR A 151 -0.20 -10.31 -9.79
N GLY A 152 0.75 -9.77 -9.03
CA GLY A 152 1.11 -10.16 -7.67
C GLY A 152 1.78 -8.98 -6.97
N LEU A 153 2.10 -9.11 -5.68
CA LEU A 153 2.72 -8.03 -4.91
C LEU A 153 4.23 -7.95 -5.20
N PRO A 154 4.74 -6.84 -5.76
CA PRO A 154 6.15 -6.70 -6.08
C PRO A 154 7.03 -6.61 -4.83
N ASP A 155 8.33 -6.82 -5.03
CA ASP A 155 9.35 -6.62 -3.99
C ASP A 155 9.47 -5.12 -3.60
N PRO A 156 10.01 -4.81 -2.40
CA PRO A 156 10.14 -3.43 -1.93
C PRO A 156 10.98 -2.52 -2.83
N ALA A 157 12.00 -3.02 -3.52
CA ALA A 157 12.85 -2.19 -4.39
C ALA A 157 12.07 -1.77 -5.65
N THR A 158 11.34 -2.72 -6.25
CA THR A 158 10.41 -2.46 -7.35
C THR A 158 9.33 -1.46 -6.93
N LEU A 159 8.72 -1.65 -5.75
CA LEU A 159 7.70 -0.74 -5.24
C LEU A 159 8.22 0.68 -5.04
N LYS A 160 9.38 0.87 -4.42
CA LYS A 160 9.96 2.21 -4.20
C LYS A 160 10.19 2.95 -5.51
N ARG A 161 10.78 2.28 -6.51
CA ARG A 161 11.01 2.86 -7.83
C ARG A 161 9.70 3.29 -8.49
N ASP A 162 8.73 2.39 -8.54
CA ASP A 162 7.47 2.64 -9.22
C ASP A 162 6.60 3.67 -8.48
N MET A 163 6.60 3.65 -7.15
CA MET A 163 5.96 4.69 -6.32
C MET A 163 6.60 6.05 -6.54
N ALA A 164 7.93 6.13 -6.61
CA ALA A 164 8.64 7.38 -6.86
C ALA A 164 8.27 7.97 -8.24
N GLU A 165 8.19 7.12 -9.26
CA GLU A 165 7.75 7.52 -10.61
C GLU A 165 6.30 8.05 -10.62
N ALA A 166 5.39 7.32 -9.96
CA ALA A 166 3.99 7.73 -9.82
C ALA A 166 3.82 9.05 -9.07
N LEU A 167 4.57 9.23 -7.96
CA LEU A 167 4.54 10.45 -7.16
C LEU A 167 5.14 11.67 -7.87
N LYS A 168 6.09 11.47 -8.80
CA LYS A 168 6.60 12.53 -9.69
C LYS A 168 5.59 12.94 -10.77
N GLY A 169 4.54 12.15 -11.00
CA GLY A 169 3.59 12.36 -12.09
C GLY A 169 4.18 12.14 -13.48
N GLY A 170 5.31 11.43 -13.59
CA GLY A 170 6.03 11.23 -14.85
C GLY A 170 5.46 10.09 -15.73
N ALA A 171 4.61 9.24 -15.16
CA ALA A 171 3.95 8.16 -15.88
C ALA A 171 2.61 8.60 -16.50
N THR A 172 2.05 7.80 -17.42
CA THR A 172 0.64 7.94 -17.80
C THR A 172 -0.19 7.08 -16.84
N PRO A 173 -1.22 7.64 -16.17
CA PRO A 173 -2.06 6.85 -15.28
C PRO A 173 -2.92 5.85 -16.07
N ILE A 174 -3.51 4.86 -15.39
CA ILE A 174 -4.60 4.02 -15.92
C ILE A 174 -5.91 4.80 -15.83
N PHE A 175 -6.16 5.42 -14.67
CA PHE A 175 -7.33 6.25 -14.41
C PHE A 175 -7.02 7.35 -13.39
N ARG A 176 -7.84 8.40 -13.41
CA ARG A 176 -7.85 9.48 -12.42
C ARG A 176 -9.28 9.75 -11.98
N ASN A 177 -9.52 9.65 -10.67
CA ASN A 177 -10.72 10.16 -10.02
C ASN A 177 -10.41 11.57 -9.52
N GLY A 178 -11.04 12.58 -10.15
CA GLY A 178 -10.84 13.98 -9.84
C GLY A 178 -11.72 14.50 -8.71
N ALA A 179 -11.43 15.71 -8.25
CA ALA A 179 -12.20 16.40 -7.21
C ALA A 179 -13.65 16.69 -7.61
N ASP A 180 -13.93 16.74 -8.92
CA ASP A 180 -15.26 16.89 -9.50
C ASP A 180 -16.10 15.59 -9.46
N GLY A 181 -15.54 14.52 -8.87
CA GLY A 181 -16.18 13.21 -8.77
C GLY A 181 -16.13 12.39 -10.06
N LYS A 182 -15.57 12.93 -11.15
CA LYS A 182 -15.47 12.24 -12.44
C LYS A 182 -14.26 11.32 -12.48
N THR A 183 -14.39 10.29 -13.31
CA THR A 183 -13.33 9.33 -13.59
C THR A 183 -12.88 9.52 -15.03
N ALA A 184 -11.59 9.81 -15.23
CA ALA A 184 -10.94 9.82 -16.53
C ALA A 184 -10.12 8.53 -16.70
N ILE A 185 -10.22 7.88 -17.86
CA ILE A 185 -9.48 6.66 -18.22
C ILE A 185 -8.48 7.00 -19.32
N PHE A 186 -7.24 6.51 -19.20
CA PHE A 186 -6.11 6.92 -20.06
C PHE A 186 -5.46 5.75 -20.80
N VAL A 187 -5.99 4.53 -20.64
CA VAL A 187 -5.48 3.37 -21.38
C VAL A 187 -5.90 3.44 -22.85
N PRO A 188 -5.08 2.88 -23.77
CA PRO A 188 -5.44 2.79 -25.17
C PRO A 188 -6.76 2.04 -25.36
N LYS A 189 -7.59 2.55 -26.26
CA LYS A 189 -8.67 1.79 -26.88
C LYS A 189 -8.09 1.31 -28.20
N GLY A 190 -7.88 0.00 -28.34
CA GLY A 190 -7.41 -0.60 -29.59
C GLY A 190 -8.24 -0.19 -30.80
#